data_AF-A0A1C5M829-F1
#
_entry.id   AF-A0A1C5M829-F1
#
_cell.length_a   1.000
_cell.length_b   1.000
_cell.length_c   1.000
_cell.angle_alpha   90.00
_cell.angle_beta   90.00
_cell.angle_gamma   90.00
#
_symmetry.space_group_name_H-M   'P 1'
#
loop_
_entity.id
_entity.type
_entity.pdbx_description
1 polymer ?
#
loop_
_entity_poly.entity_id
_entity_poly.type
_entity_poly.pdbx_seq_one_letter_code
_entity_poly.pdbx_strand_id
1 'polypeptide(L)' 'MLAFYLSLIDSPKARTKFENIYYSYRSVMFHSANQVLHNAHDAEDIVADSFLAVINILDAIDSTDEDKHGI' A
#
# COMPACT_ATOMS: atom_id res chain seq x y z
N MET A 1 10.06 -0.89 -3.90
CA MET A 1 9.08 -1.41 -4.86
C MET A 1 8.10 -0.36 -5.41
N LEU A 2 7.92 0.82 -4.78
CA LEU A 2 6.95 1.82 -5.24
C LEU A 2 6.97 2.12 -6.75
N ALA A 3 8.16 2.33 -7.34
CA ALA A 3 8.29 2.61 -8.77
C ALA A 3 7.68 1.51 -9.67
N PHE A 4 7.78 0.24 -9.28
CA PHE A 4 7.16 -0.87 -9.99
C PHE A 4 5.63 -0.77 -9.92
N TYR A 5 5.06 -0.54 -8.73
CA TYR A 5 3.62 -0.39 -8.58
C TYR A 5 3.05 0.80 -9.36
N LEU A 6 3.74 1.95 -9.34
CA LEU A 6 3.32 3.13 -10.10
C LEU A 6 3.38 2.90 -11.61
N SER A 7 4.26 2.00 -12.08
CA SER A 7 4.32 1.63 -13.50
C SER A 7 3.09 0.83 -13.98
N LEU A 8 2.35 0.20 -13.05
CA LEU A 8 1.12 -0.55 -13.33
C LEU A 8 -0.13 0.34 -13.39
N ILE A 9 0.00 1.62 -13.03
CA ILE A 9 -1.12 2.55 -12.92
C ILE A 9 -0.96 3.63 -13.99
N ASP A 10 -1.94 3.81 -14.88
CA ASP A 10 -1.84 4.82 -15.95
C ASP A 10 -2.26 6.22 -15.49
N SER A 11 -3.33 6.30 -14.68
CA SER A 11 -3.90 7.57 -14.25
C SER A 11 -2.98 8.29 -13.25
N PRO A 12 -2.56 9.54 -13.51
CA PRO A 12 -1.75 10.32 -12.57
C PRO A 12 -2.43 10.50 -11.21
N LYS A 13 -3.76 10.71 -11.19
CA LYS A 13 -4.54 10.82 -9.95
C LYS A 13 -4.52 9.51 -9.16
N ALA A 14 -4.65 8.38 -9.84
CA ALA A 14 -4.57 7.06 -9.21
C ALA A 14 -3.15 6.76 -8.70
N ARG A 15 -2.10 7.17 -9.43
CA ARG A 15 -0.71 7.07 -8.97
C ARG A 15 -0.49 7.78 -7.65
N THR A 16 -0.91 9.05 -7.54
CA THR A 16 -0.80 9.82 -6.29
C THR A 16 -1.60 9.17 -5.15
N LYS A 17 -2.81 8.68 -5.43
CA LYS A 17 -3.62 7.98 -4.44
C LYS A 17 -2.93 6.71 -3.92
N PHE A 18 -2.39 5.90 -4.82
CA PHE A 18 -1.67 4.68 -4.45
C PHE A 18 -0.36 4.99 -3.71
N GLU A 19 0.38 6.02 -4.13
CA GLU A 19 1.60 6.46 -3.45
C GLU A 19 1.32 6.83 -1.98
N ASN A 20 0.23 7.56 -1.72
CA ASN A 20 -0.21 7.88 -0.36
C ASN A 20 -0.53 6.60 0.44
N ILE A 21 -1.27 5.65 -0.13
CA ILE A 21 -1.57 4.37 0.52
C ILE A 21 -0.28 3.61 0.83
N TYR A 22 0.66 3.55 -0.12
CA TYR A 22 1.93 2.85 0.05
C TYR A 22 2.72 3.41 1.23
N TYR A 23 2.91 4.72 1.31
CA TYR A 23 3.67 5.32 2.40
C TYR A 23 2.95 5.24 3.75
N SER A 24 1.62 5.36 3.78
CA SER A 24 0.84 5.25 5.02
C SER A 24 0.86 3.84 5.60
N TYR A 25 0.79 2.80 4.74
CA TYR A 25 0.49 1.44 5.22
C TYR A 25 1.63 0.43 5.11
N ARG A 26 2.69 0.66 4.31
CA ARG A 26 3.76 -0.35 4.10
C ARG A 26 4.38 -0.84 5.40
N SER A 27 4.67 0.06 6.34
CA SER A 27 5.31 -0.30 7.61
C SER A 27 4.41 -1.20 8.47
N VAL A 28 3.14 -0.81 8.61
CA VAL A 28 2.14 -1.58 9.38
C VAL A 28 1.89 -2.93 8.73
N MET A 29 1.67 -2.98 7.41
CA MET A 29 1.47 -4.24 6.68
C MET A 29 2.66 -5.20 6.86
N PHE A 30 3.89 -4.70 6.75
CA PHE A 30 5.09 -5.52 6.97
C PHE A 30 5.18 -6.02 8.40
N HIS A 31 4.96 -5.15 9.39
CA HIS A 31 5.00 -5.55 10.79
C HIS A 31 3.94 -6.63 11.10
N SER A 32 2.71 -6.42 10.64
CA SER A 32 1.63 -7.39 10.79
C SER A 32 1.93 -8.73 10.11
N ALA A 33 2.44 -8.72 8.87
CA ALA A 33 2.80 -9.95 8.17
C ALA A 33 3.96 -10.69 8.88
N ASN A 34 4.99 -9.96 9.32
CA ASN A 34 6.14 -10.53 10.00
C ASN A 34 5.81 -11.06 11.42
N GLN A 35 4.80 -10.49 12.09
CA GLN A 35 4.28 -11.03 13.34
C GLN A 35 3.61 -12.40 13.18
N VAL A 36 3.05 -12.70 12.00
CA VAL A 36 2.38 -13.97 11.72
C VAL A 36 3.35 -15.01 11.15
N LEU A 37 4.19 -14.59 10.21
CA LEU A 37 5.06 -15.49 9.46
C LEU A 37 6.41 -15.72 10.14
N HIS A 38 6.85 -14.79 10.99
CA HIS A 38 8.17 -14.80 11.63
C HIS A 38 9.34 -14.96 10.65
N ASN A 39 9.13 -14.58 9.39
CA ASN A 39 10.10 -14.60 8.32
C ASN A 39 9.95 -13.31 7.52
N ALA A 40 11.03 -12.52 7.45
CA ALA A 40 11.02 -11.23 6.78
C ALA A 40 10.80 -11.36 5.27
N HIS A 41 11.35 -12.39 4.62
CA HIS A 41 11.19 -12.59 3.18
C HIS A 41 9.73 -12.91 2.84
N ASP A 42 9.15 -13.90 3.53
CA ASP A 42 7.75 -14.27 3.34
C ASP A 42 6.81 -13.10 3.68
N ALA A 43 7.16 -12.29 4.68
CA ALA A 43 6.41 -11.08 5.02
C ALA A 43 6.49 -10.02 3.92
N GLU A 44 7.65 -9.81 3.30
CA GLU A 44 7.77 -8.90 2.15
C GLU A 44 6.96 -9.40 0.95
N ASP A 45 6.95 -10.71 0.69
CA ASP A 45 6.17 -11.32 -0.39
C ASP A 45 4.66 -11.08 -0.21
N ILE A 46 4.12 -11.34 0.99
CA ILE A 46 2.70 -11.10 1.29
C ILE A 46 2.34 -9.61 1.22
N VAL A 47 3.22 -8.73 1.67
CA VAL A 47 3.02 -7.27 1.55
C VAL A 47 2.97 -6.86 0.07
N ALA A 48 3.83 -7.44 -0.76
CA ALA A 48 3.86 -7.15 -2.19
C ALA A 48 2.58 -7.60 -2.88
N ASP A 49 2.13 -8.83 -2.65
CA ASP A 49 0.86 -9.36 -3.17
C ASP A 49 -0.34 -8.53 -2.72
N SER A 50 -0.33 -8.08 -1.46
CA SER A 50 -1.38 -7.23 -0.92
C SER A 50 -1.44 -5.87 -1.62
N PHE A 51 -0.29 -5.25 -1.92
CA PHE A 51 -0.26 -4.01 -2.68
C PHE A 51 -0.75 -4.19 -4.13
N LEU A 52 -0.47 -5.32 -4.78
CA LEU A 52 -1.05 -5.64 -6.08
C LEU A 52 -2.58 -5.76 -5.99
N ALA A 53 -3.09 -6.39 -4.94
CA ALA A 53 -4.54 -6.47 -4.70
C ALA A 53 -5.17 -5.07 -4.48
N VAL A 54 -4.48 -4.17 -3.75
CA VAL A 54 -4.91 -2.78 -3.57
C VAL A 54 -5.01 -2.04 -4.90
N ILE A 55 -4.06 -2.22 -5.82
CA ILE A 55 -4.11 -1.61 -7.16
C ILE A 55 -5.39 -2.03 -7.90
N ASN A 56 -5.78 -3.30 -7.82
CA ASN A 56 -6.96 -3.84 -8.50
C ASN A 56 -8.28 -3.26 -8.00
N ILE A 57 -8.32 -2.72 -6.77
CA ILE A 57 -9.52 -2.13 -6.16
C ILE A 57 -9.38 -0.62 -5.94
N LEU A 58 -8.32 0.00 -6.47
CA LEU A 58 -7.91 1.36 -6.12
C LEU A 58 -9.01 2.40 -6.38
N ASP A 59 -9.82 2.20 -7.41
CA ASP A 59 -10.93 3.09 -7.75
C ASP A 59 -12.09 3.02 -6.75
N ALA A 60 -12.28 1.87 -6.08
CA ALA A 60 -13.33 1.66 -5.08
C ALA A 60 -12.95 2.17 -3.67
N ILE A 61 -11.67 2.49 -3.44
CA ILE A 61 -11.20 3.01 -2.15
C ILE A 61 -11.55 4.50 -2.07
N ASP A 62 -12.62 4.90 -1.41
CA ASP A 62 -12.85 6.33 -1.21
C ASP A 62 -11.79 6.92 -0.27
N SER A 63 -11.25 8.10 -0.63
CA SER A 63 -10.37 8.86 0.25
C SER A 63 -11.18 9.38 1.43
N THR A 64 -11.31 8.57 2.48
CA THR A 64 -11.84 8.99 3.76
C THR A 64 -10.66 9.06 4.70
N ASP A 65 -9.89 10.15 4.64
CA ASP A 65 -8.92 10.57 5.67
C ASP A 65 -8.47 12.02 5.36
N GLU A 66 -9.38 12.99 5.56
CA GLU A 66 -9.05 14.40 5.82
C GLU A 66 -9.00 14.69 7.33
N ASP A 67 -8.77 13.69 8.19
CA ASP A 67 -8.66 13.91 9.63
C ASP A 67 -7.21 14.15 10.04
N LYS A 68 -6.83 15.42 9.87
CA LYS A 68 -6.10 16.25 10.83
C LYS A 68 -5.36 15.46 11.93
N HIS A 69 -4.07 15.21 11.72
CA HIS A 69 -3.12 15.25 12.83
C HIS A 69 -2.43 16.61 12.85
N GLY A 70 -3.22 17.62 13.22
CA GLY A 70 -2.66 18.81 13.85
C GLY A 70 -2.33 18.42 15.29
N ILE A 71 -1.04 18.29 15.57
CA ILE A 71 -0.45 18.55 16.89
C ILE A 71 0.69 19.54 16.67
#